data_AF-J5K2U5-F1
#
_entry.id   AF-J5K2U5-F1
#
_cell.length_a   1.000
_cell.length_b   1.000
_cell.length_c   1.000
_cell.angle_alpha   90.00
_cell.angle_beta   90.00
_cell.angle_gamma   90.00
#
_symmetry.space_group_name_H-M   'P 1'
#
loop_
_entity.id
_entity.type
_entity.pdbx_description
1 polymer ?
#
loop_
_entity_poly.entity_id
_entity_poly.type
_entity_poly.pdbx_seq_one_letter_code
_entity_poly.pdbx_strand_id
1 'polypeptide(L)'
;MLFMNILPLLLAPLAAASPATATAGLSARDDNANIFDSPEYRGQRRTIPANGICVNLGPPFSTPGRGTQSLLLTPVVNCEFYRATNCQDFDPVVIFQSQSRIRITAYSIRCSKTPVDDDDD
;
A
#
# COMPACT_ATOMS: atom_id res chain seq x y z
N MET A 1 -58.02 22.35 7.22
CA MET A 1 -56.96 22.84 6.29
C MET A 1 -55.70 22.92 7.13
N LEU A 2 -54.76 21.97 7.09
CA LEU A 2 -53.87 21.52 6.00
C LEU A 2 -52.93 22.63 5.48
N PHE A 3 -51.65 22.24 5.34
CA PHE A 3 -50.44 22.91 4.81
C PHE A 3 -49.57 23.63 5.85
N MET A 4 -48.41 23.09 6.27
CA MET A 4 -47.18 22.62 5.58
C MET A 4 -46.05 23.66 5.69
N ASN A 5 -44.88 23.17 6.13
CA ASN A 5 -43.52 23.68 5.92
C ASN A 5 -43.16 25.00 6.64
N ILE A 6 -41.98 25.20 7.23
CA ILE A 6 -40.63 24.79 6.79
C ILE A 6 -39.71 24.61 8.02
N LEU A 7 -39.21 23.38 8.24
CA LEU A 7 -37.85 23.10 8.75
C LEU A 7 -36.95 23.11 7.48
N PRO A 8 -35.64 23.50 7.45
CA PRO A 8 -34.66 23.54 8.53
C PRO A 8 -33.61 24.70 8.47
N LEU A 9 -32.88 24.97 9.56
CA LEU A 9 -31.48 25.39 9.42
C LEU A 9 -30.63 24.50 10.33
N LEU A 10 -30.22 23.36 9.75
CA LEU A 10 -29.16 22.53 10.28
C LEU A 10 -27.86 23.36 10.33
N LEU A 11 -27.41 23.74 11.53
CA LEU A 11 -25.99 23.97 11.76
C LEU A 11 -25.34 22.59 11.96
N ALA A 12 -24.63 22.14 10.94
CA ALA A 12 -23.74 20.99 10.99
C ALA A 12 -22.33 21.42 10.55
N PRO A 13 -21.30 20.72 11.03
CA PRO A 13 -20.10 21.33 11.58
C PRO A 13 -19.04 21.62 10.51
N LEU A 14 -18.27 22.68 10.74
CA LEU A 14 -16.96 22.88 10.11
C LEU A 14 -16.03 21.77 10.62
N ALA A 15 -16.05 20.61 9.96
CA ALA A 15 -15.01 19.62 10.08
C ALA A 15 -13.74 20.24 9.49
N ALA A 16 -12.94 20.85 10.36
CA ALA A 16 -11.55 21.18 10.07
C ALA A 16 -10.88 19.88 9.63
N ALA A 17 -10.60 19.77 8.34
CA ALA A 17 -9.73 18.74 7.81
C ALA A 17 -8.32 19.05 8.31
N SER A 18 -8.03 18.60 9.53
CA SER A 18 -6.66 18.46 10.01
C SER A 18 -5.90 17.69 8.93
N PRO A 19 -4.76 18.18 8.42
CA PRO A 19 -3.89 17.34 7.62
C PRO A 19 -3.56 16.15 8.50
N ALA A 20 -4.11 14.99 8.16
CA ALA A 20 -3.74 13.75 8.78
C ALA A 20 -2.24 13.64 8.57
N THR A 21 -1.50 13.92 9.64
CA THR A 21 -0.08 13.67 9.74
C THR A 21 0.05 12.19 9.47
N ALA A 22 0.34 11.84 8.21
CA ALA A 22 0.58 10.49 7.77
C ALA A 22 1.96 10.02 8.24
N THR A 23 2.32 10.35 9.48
CA THR A 23 3.11 9.46 10.34
C THR A 23 2.23 8.26 10.70
N ALA A 24 1.72 7.53 9.70
CA ALA A 24 1.45 6.11 9.91
C ALA A 24 2.83 5.53 10.22
N GLY A 25 2.99 5.14 11.48
CA GLY A 25 4.26 4.79 12.07
C GLY A 25 5.04 3.88 11.13
N LEU A 26 6.30 4.22 10.93
CA LEU A 26 7.31 3.21 10.74
C LEU A 26 7.37 2.42 12.07
N SER A 27 6.40 1.53 12.30
CA SER A 27 6.64 0.43 13.21
C SER A 27 7.57 -0.52 12.48
N ALA A 28 8.87 -0.29 12.63
CA ALA A 28 9.97 -1.15 12.20
C ALA A 28 10.00 -2.50 12.98
N ARG A 29 8.81 -3.02 13.32
CA ARG A 29 8.58 -4.25 14.09
C ARG A 29 7.51 -5.14 13.46
N ASP A 30 6.88 -4.63 12.43
CA ASP A 30 5.91 -5.33 11.62
C ASP A 30 6.66 -5.78 10.36
N ASP A 31 6.75 -7.08 10.13
CA ASP A 31 7.31 -7.70 8.92
C ASP A 31 6.45 -7.29 7.70
N ASN A 32 6.49 -6.03 7.29
CA ASN A 32 5.60 -5.42 6.30
C ASN A 32 6.42 -4.63 5.27
N ALA A 33 6.00 -4.66 4.01
CA ALA A 33 6.58 -3.84 2.96
C ALA A 33 5.75 -2.56 2.74
N ASN A 34 6.42 -1.47 2.35
CA ASN A 34 5.77 -0.20 2.06
C ASN A 34 6.04 0.20 0.61
N ILE A 35 4.98 0.29 -0.19
CA ILE A 35 5.04 0.74 -1.58
C ILE A 35 4.68 2.23 -1.64
N PHE A 36 5.27 2.94 -2.59
CA PHE A 36 5.10 4.39 -2.77
C PHE A 36 4.87 4.72 -4.24
N ASP A 37 3.95 5.66 -4.51
CA ASP A 37 3.62 6.06 -5.89
C ASP A 37 4.63 7.05 -6.50
N SER A 38 5.56 7.57 -5.69
CA SER A 38 6.62 8.48 -6.11
C SER A 38 8.01 7.93 -5.75
N PRO A 39 9.09 8.38 -6.42
CA PRO A 39 10.44 7.96 -6.06
C PRO A 39 10.85 8.50 -4.69
N GLU A 40 11.96 7.98 -4.16
CA GLU A 40 12.56 8.37 -2.87
C GLU A 40 11.65 8.19 -1.65
N TYR A 41 10.77 7.17 -1.67
CA TYR A 41 9.84 6.85 -0.58
C TYR A 41 8.85 7.99 -0.27
N ARG A 42 8.45 8.73 -1.30
CA ARG A 42 7.54 9.89 -1.19
C ARG A 42 6.16 9.59 -1.77
N GLY A 43 5.23 10.52 -1.55
CA GLY A 43 3.89 10.49 -2.13
C GLY A 43 2.93 9.59 -1.35
N GLN A 44 2.02 8.95 -2.07
CA GLN A 44 1.05 8.04 -1.51
C GLN A 44 1.74 6.73 -1.13
N ARG A 45 1.67 6.39 0.16
CA ARG A 45 2.21 5.15 0.72
C ARG A 45 1.10 4.13 0.93
N ARG A 46 1.42 2.86 0.67
CA ARG A 46 0.58 1.73 1.07
C ARG A 46 1.43 0.66 1.73
N THR A 47 1.00 0.22 2.90
CA THR A 47 1.64 -0.88 3.65
C THR A 47 1.02 -2.20 3.22
N ILE A 48 1.86 -3.19 2.95
CA ILE A 48 1.52 -4.53 2.49
C ILE A 48 2.07 -5.50 3.54
N PRO A 49 1.22 -6.34 4.14
CA PRO A 49 1.68 -7.31 5.13
C PRO A 49 2.52 -8.41 4.49
N ALA A 50 3.67 -8.78 5.07
CA ALA A 50 4.52 -9.84 4.55
C ALA A 50 4.11 -11.25 5.04
N ASN A 51 2.81 -11.51 5.11
CA ASN A 51 2.25 -12.79 5.57
C ASN A 51 2.01 -13.79 4.45
N GLY A 52 2.48 -13.51 3.23
CA GLY A 52 2.20 -14.29 2.03
C GLY A 52 0.75 -14.16 1.55
N ILE A 53 0.00 -13.16 2.00
CA ILE A 53 -1.38 -12.91 1.56
C ILE A 53 -1.35 -12.03 0.30
N CYS A 54 -2.17 -12.39 -0.68
CA CYS A 54 -2.33 -11.56 -1.87
C CYS A 54 -3.17 -10.30 -1.56
N VAL A 55 -2.66 -9.13 -1.95
CA VAL A 55 -3.31 -7.84 -1.77
C VAL A 55 -3.55 -7.19 -3.13
N ASN A 56 -4.81 -6.91 -3.45
CA ASN A 56 -5.16 -6.17 -4.66
C ASN A 56 -4.80 -4.68 -4.53
N LEU A 57 -4.03 -4.19 -5.50
CA LEU A 57 -3.60 -2.81 -5.61
C LEU A 57 -4.65 -1.98 -6.33
N GLY A 58 -5.04 -0.88 -5.71
CA GLY A 58 -5.88 0.15 -6.30
C GLY A 58 -5.02 1.27 -6.89
N PRO A 59 -5.64 2.23 -7.60
CA PRO A 59 -4.98 3.48 -7.96
C PRO A 59 -4.36 4.16 -6.74
N PRO A 60 -3.18 4.80 -6.86
CA PRO A 60 -2.40 5.03 -8.09
C PRO A 60 -1.48 3.86 -8.50
N PHE A 61 -1.36 2.82 -7.67
CA PHE A 61 -0.39 1.73 -7.85
C PHE A 61 -0.75 0.77 -9.00
N SER A 62 -2.04 0.57 -9.26
CA SER A 62 -2.54 -0.19 -10.43
C SER A 62 -2.76 0.67 -11.68
N THR A 63 -2.38 1.96 -11.64
CA THR A 63 -2.50 2.86 -12.78
C THR A 63 -1.31 2.69 -13.73
N PRO A 64 -1.55 2.37 -15.01
CA PRO A 64 -0.49 2.33 -16.03
C PRO A 64 0.25 3.66 -16.10
N GLY A 65 1.58 3.62 -16.02
CA GLY A 65 2.42 4.81 -16.12
C GLY A 65 2.66 5.57 -14.80
N ARG A 66 1.91 5.32 -13.72
CA ARG A 66 2.31 5.77 -12.37
C ARG A 66 2.96 4.62 -11.61
N GLY A 67 2.18 3.57 -11.34
CA GLY A 67 2.65 2.37 -10.65
C GLY A 67 3.26 2.65 -9.28
N THR A 68 3.96 1.65 -8.75
CA THR A 68 4.89 1.78 -7.63
C THR A 68 6.20 2.36 -8.15
N GLN A 69 6.62 3.50 -7.59
CA GLN A 69 7.86 4.19 -7.96
C GLN A 69 8.98 4.08 -6.93
N SER A 70 8.67 3.73 -5.68
CA SER A 70 9.66 3.32 -4.70
C SER A 70 9.05 2.31 -3.73
N LEU A 71 9.90 1.53 -3.09
CA LEU A 71 9.51 0.38 -2.28
C LEU A 71 10.49 0.22 -1.12
N LEU A 72 9.99 0.33 0.10
CA LEU A 72 10.75 0.08 1.32
C LEU A 72 10.33 -1.27 1.89
N LEU A 73 11.23 -2.24 1.89
CA LEU A 73 11.03 -3.54 2.52
C LEU A 73 11.80 -3.58 3.84
N THR A 74 11.23 -4.23 4.84
CA THR A 74 11.96 -4.68 6.03
C THR A 74 12.99 -5.74 5.65
N PRO A 75 14.05 -5.92 6.48
CA PRO A 75 14.97 -7.04 6.34
C PRO A 75 14.18 -8.36 6.30
N VAL A 76 14.66 -9.33 5.51
CA VAL A 76 14.05 -10.66 5.34
C VAL A 76 12.66 -10.72 4.70
N VAL A 77 12.13 -9.62 4.16
CA VAL A 77 10.87 -9.62 3.40
C VAL A 77 11.15 -9.56 1.90
N ASN A 78 10.50 -10.43 1.12
CA ASN A 78 10.46 -10.37 -0.33
C ASN A 78 9.03 -10.04 -0.80
N CYS A 79 8.91 -9.26 -1.87
CA CYS A 79 7.62 -8.88 -2.45
C CYS A 79 7.53 -9.24 -3.93
N GLU A 80 6.44 -9.89 -4.28
CA GLU A 80 6.07 -10.35 -5.60
C GLU A 80 4.96 -9.45 -6.15
N PHE A 81 5.23 -8.81 -7.29
CA PHE A 81 4.29 -7.93 -7.97
C PHE A 81 3.66 -8.63 -9.16
N TYR A 82 2.33 -8.68 -9.18
CA TYR A 82 1.57 -9.39 -10.20
C TYR A 82 0.85 -8.40 -11.13
N ARG A 83 0.87 -8.68 -12.43
CA ARG A 83 0.13 -7.90 -13.44
C ARG A 83 -1.35 -8.29 -13.54
N ALA A 84 -1.77 -9.33 -12.82
CA ALA A 84 -3.16 -9.68 -12.62
C ALA A 84 -3.64 -9.29 -11.21
N THR A 85 -4.96 -9.25 -11.00
CA THR A 85 -5.56 -9.20 -9.67
C THR A 85 -5.48 -10.58 -9.01
N ASN A 86 -5.60 -10.63 -7.68
CA ASN A 86 -5.59 -11.86 -6.88
C ASN A 86 -4.36 -12.77 -7.09
N CYS A 87 -3.22 -12.21 -7.49
CA CYS A 87 -1.96 -12.93 -7.66
C CYS A 87 -2.08 -14.15 -8.59
N GLN A 88 -2.95 -14.05 -9.60
CA GLN A 88 -3.17 -15.10 -10.62
C GLN A 88 -2.13 -15.09 -11.75
N ASP A 89 -1.11 -14.24 -11.66
CA ASP A 89 -0.06 -14.12 -12.69
C ASP A 89 1.03 -15.17 -12.48
N PHE A 90 1.56 -15.73 -13.57
CA PHE A 90 2.59 -16.76 -13.53
C PHE A 90 4.03 -16.18 -13.51
N ASP A 91 4.20 -14.90 -13.85
CA ASP A 91 5.51 -14.24 -13.92
C ASP A 91 5.55 -12.98 -13.03
N PRO A 92 5.46 -13.14 -11.69
CA PRO A 92 5.55 -12.00 -10.79
C PRO A 92 6.96 -11.38 -10.81
N VAL A 93 7.01 -10.05 -10.68
CA VAL A 93 8.28 -9.34 -10.47
C VAL A 93 8.63 -9.42 -8.99
N VAL A 94 9.68 -10.15 -8.65
CA VAL A 94 10.11 -10.35 -7.25
C VAL A 94 11.19 -9.33 -6.87
N ILE A 95 10.98 -8.64 -5.76
CA ILE A 95 11.92 -7.67 -5.19
C ILE A 95 12.31 -8.12 -3.77
N PHE A 96 13.62 -8.24 -3.55
CA PHE A 96 14.20 -8.75 -2.30
C PHE A 96 14.80 -7.65 -1.41
N GLN A 97 14.87 -6.42 -1.90
CA GLN A 97 15.53 -5.31 -1.21
C GLN A 97 14.89 -3.97 -1.55
N SER A 98 14.99 -3.01 -0.62
CA SER A 98 14.41 -1.68 -0.77
C SER A 98 14.94 -0.98 -2.03
N GLN A 99 14.03 -0.37 -2.77
CA GLN A 99 14.31 0.36 -4.00
C GLN A 99 13.83 1.81 -3.85
N SER A 100 14.77 2.75 -3.82
CA SER A 100 14.45 4.18 -3.79
C SER A 100 13.89 4.68 -5.12
N ARG A 101 14.16 3.97 -6.22
CA ARG A 101 13.66 4.30 -7.55
C ARG A 101 13.41 3.04 -8.35
N ILE A 102 12.14 2.75 -8.58
CA ILE A 102 11.67 1.64 -9.40
C ILE A 102 10.46 2.12 -10.22
N ARG A 103 9.99 1.33 -11.17
CA ARG A 103 8.70 1.60 -11.82
C ARG A 103 8.02 0.28 -12.15
N ILE A 104 7.12 -0.13 -11.28
CA ILE A 104 6.34 -1.36 -11.46
C ILE A 104 4.86 -1.00 -11.46
N THR A 105 4.17 -1.31 -12.55
CA THR A 105 2.70 -1.32 -12.54
C THR A 105 2.24 -2.72 -12.22
N ALA A 106 1.53 -2.86 -11.10
CA ALA A 106 0.99 -4.14 -10.63
C ALA A 106 -0.44 -3.96 -10.13
N TYR A 107 -1.26 -4.97 -10.33
CA TYR A 107 -2.67 -4.98 -9.90
C TYR A 107 -2.85 -5.76 -8.61
N SER A 108 -1.90 -6.63 -8.27
CA SER A 108 -1.82 -7.23 -6.95
C SER A 108 -0.36 -7.43 -6.53
N ILE A 109 -0.16 -7.54 -5.23
CA ILE A 109 1.15 -7.75 -4.62
C ILE A 109 0.99 -8.79 -3.52
N ARG A 110 1.99 -9.65 -3.40
CA ARG A 110 2.15 -10.58 -2.29
C ARG A 110 3.51 -10.35 -1.69
N CYS A 111 3.57 -10.07 -0.39
CA CYS A 111 4.85 -10.03 0.30
C CYS A 111 4.89 -11.21 1.26
N SER A 112 6.04 -11.84 1.36
CA SER A 112 6.33 -12.94 2.26
C SER A 112 7.60 -12.65 3.04
N LYS A 113 7.69 -13.22 4.22
CA LYS A 113 8.98 -13.35 4.90
C LYS A 113 9.75 -14.46 4.18
N THR A 114 10.94 -14.14 3.70
CA THR A 114 11.92 -15.15 3.32
C THR A 114 12.19 -15.96 4.58
N PRO A 115 12.04 -17.30 4.57
CA PRO A 115 12.48 -18.09 5.70
C PRO A 115 13.95 -17.74 5.91
N VAL A 116 14.27 -17.21 7.09
CA VAL A 116 15.62 -17.36 7.60
C VAL A 116 15.67 -18.87 7.85
N ASP A 117 16.46 -19.60 7.08
CA ASP A 117 16.81 -20.96 7.48
C ASP A 117 17.42 -20.81 8.88
N ASP A 118 16.64 -21.10 9.92
CA ASP A 118 17.14 -21.38 11.25
C ASP A 118 17.83 -22.76 11.19
N ASP A 119 18.82 -22.88 10.29
CA ASP A 119 19.83 -23.94 10.26
C ASP A 119 21.09 -23.36 10.92
N ASP A 120 21.06 -23.21 12.24
CA ASP A 120 22.28 -23.04 13.04
C ASP A 120 22.11 -23.85 14.34
N ASP A 121 22.69 -25.06 14.28
CA ASP A 121 23.32 -25.92 15.31
C ASP A 121 22.96 -25.73 16.81
#